data_AF-A0A6P9B2Q7-F1
#
_entry.id   AF-A0A6P9B2Q7-F1
#
_cell.length_a   1.000
_cell.length_b   1.000
_cell.length_c   1.000
_cell.angle_alpha   90.00
_cell.angle_beta   90.00
_cell.angle_gamma   90.00
#
_symmetry.space_group_name_H-M   'P 1'
#
loop_
_entity.id
_entity.type
_entity.pdbx_description
1 polymer ?
#
loop_
_entity_poly.entity_id
_entity_poly.type
_entity_poly.pdbx_seq_one_letter_code
_entity_poly.pdbx_strand_id
1 'polypeptide(L)'
;DVSESEESISSSRSCRNERSLQEKLEIISGEGLLPTVKVFLDWLRTNTDLIIMCAQSSQSLWNRLSVLLNLLPSAGDLQDSGLFLSSEVKSVLSGCELPDLNTCLLLPEDVALRNLPPLKNAHRRFNFEQDRPVLTEVEESVVRICCIRSFGHFITRLQGSILQYNSEVGIFISIAQSEQDGLLQQAQAQFRMAAEEARRNRLMRDMAQLRLQLEVSQLEGSLQQPKAQCVMSPYLVPDTQALCQHLSPIRQLAASGRFIVIIPRTVIDGLDFLKKENAGARDSIRYLEAEFKKGNR
;
A
#
# COMPACT_ATOMS: atom_id res chain seq x y z
N ASP A 1 36.86 19.08 56.58
CA ASP A 1 37.03 20.22 55.66
C ASP A 1 37.84 19.78 54.45
N VAL A 2 37.49 19.96 53.17
CA VAL A 2 36.38 20.50 52.38
C VAL A 2 36.67 19.90 50.98
N SER A 3 35.79 19.06 50.41
CA SER A 3 34.92 19.39 49.27
C SER A 3 35.65 19.59 47.93
N GLU A 4 35.60 18.59 47.04
CA GLU A 4 35.42 18.78 45.60
C GLU A 4 34.49 17.66 45.09
N SER A 5 33.24 18.06 44.92
CA SER A 5 32.15 17.33 44.27
C SER A 5 32.04 17.85 42.83
N GLU A 6 31.37 17.08 41.98
CA GLU A 6 30.92 17.43 40.61
C GLU A 6 31.81 16.95 39.46
N GLU A 7 31.59 15.70 39.04
CA GLU A 7 31.03 15.42 37.70
C GLU A 7 30.70 13.93 37.58
N SER A 8 29.51 13.56 38.05
CA SER A 8 28.87 12.29 37.73
C SER A 8 27.40 12.55 37.46
N ILE A 9 27.14 13.25 36.35
CA ILE A 9 25.80 13.43 35.81
C ILE A 9 25.70 12.62 34.51
N SER A 10 24.65 11.79 34.46
CA SER A 10 24.11 11.05 33.32
C SER A 10 24.38 9.54 33.20
N SER A 11 24.53 8.85 34.33
CA SER A 11 24.15 7.44 34.43
C SER A 11 22.62 7.29 34.62
N SER A 12 21.82 7.48 33.57
CA SER A 12 20.43 6.95 33.47
C SER A 12 19.69 7.47 32.23
N ARG A 13 20.14 7.13 31.02
CA ARG A 13 19.27 7.15 29.83
C ARG A 13 18.78 5.74 29.47
N SER A 14 18.49 4.95 30.50
CA SER A 14 17.73 3.69 30.37
C SER A 14 16.24 4.01 30.37
N CYS A 15 15.75 4.60 29.29
CA CYS A 15 14.33 4.60 28.96
C CYS A 15 14.19 4.11 27.52
N ARG A 16 14.21 2.78 27.35
CA ARG A 16 13.68 2.14 26.15
C ARG A 16 12.21 2.54 26.09
N ASN A 17 11.84 3.39 25.13
CA ASN A 17 10.44 3.76 24.86
C ASN A 17 9.64 2.48 24.54
N GLU A 18 8.97 1.90 25.54
CA GLU A 18 7.87 0.97 25.30
C GLU A 18 6.73 1.78 24.71
N ARG A 19 6.65 1.82 23.37
CA ARG A 19 5.51 2.40 22.66
C ARG A 19 4.22 1.79 23.21
N SER A 20 3.23 2.62 23.50
CA SER A 20 1.92 2.15 23.95
C SER A 20 1.33 1.18 22.92
N LEU A 21 0.49 0.23 23.35
CA LEU A 21 -0.16 -0.70 22.43
C LEU A 21 -0.96 0.05 21.35
N GLN A 22 -1.55 1.18 21.73
CA GLN A 22 -2.24 2.09 20.83
C GLN A 22 -1.33 2.59 19.71
N GLU A 23 -0.14 3.10 20.05
CA GLU A 23 0.86 3.52 19.04
C GLU A 23 1.28 2.37 18.12
N LYS A 24 1.43 1.16 18.66
CA LYS A 24 1.75 -0.02 17.85
C LYS A 24 0.62 -0.35 16.87
N LEU A 25 -0.63 -0.30 17.32
CA LEU A 25 -1.80 -0.52 16.47
C LEU A 25 -1.93 0.55 15.40
N GLU A 26 -1.70 1.82 15.72
CA GLU A 26 -1.71 2.93 14.77
C GLU A 26 -0.65 2.74 13.68
N ILE A 27 0.57 2.37 14.06
CA ILE A 27 1.64 2.09 13.10
C ILE A 27 1.26 0.91 12.19
N ILE A 28 0.84 -0.23 12.77
CA ILE A 28 0.52 -1.42 11.98
C ILE A 28 -0.68 -1.16 11.05
N SER A 29 -1.68 -0.41 11.51
CA SER A 29 -2.84 -0.03 10.71
C SER A 29 -2.47 0.94 9.59
N GLY A 30 -1.61 1.93 9.88
CA GLY A 30 -1.16 2.94 8.94
C GLY A 30 -0.32 2.39 7.77
N GLU A 31 0.36 1.27 7.95
CA GLU A 31 1.09 0.60 6.85
C GLU A 31 0.14 0.04 5.77
N GLY A 32 -1.14 -0.21 6.08
CA GLY A 32 -2.14 -0.64 5.10
C GLY A 32 -1.95 -2.06 4.54
N LEU A 33 -1.04 -2.86 5.09
CA LEU A 33 -0.73 -4.21 4.58
C LEU A 33 -1.58 -5.33 5.22
N LEU A 34 -2.21 -5.07 6.37
CA LEU A 34 -3.05 -6.06 7.06
C LEU A 34 -4.17 -6.66 6.18
N PRO A 35 -4.90 -5.87 5.36
CA PRO A 35 -5.94 -6.42 4.49
C PRO A 35 -5.37 -7.47 3.52
N THR A 36 -4.24 -7.16 2.90
CA THR A 36 -3.57 -8.06 1.95
C THR A 36 -3.13 -9.34 2.63
N VAL A 37 -2.46 -9.24 3.78
CA VAL A 37 -2.03 -10.42 4.55
C VAL A 37 -3.24 -11.27 4.92
N LYS A 38 -4.30 -10.66 5.47
CA LYS A 38 -5.54 -11.34 5.85
C LYS A 38 -6.14 -12.12 4.67
N VAL A 39 -6.28 -11.50 3.51
CA VAL A 39 -6.83 -12.17 2.30
C VAL A 39 -5.99 -13.38 1.88
N PHE A 40 -4.66 -13.27 1.90
CA PHE A 40 -3.78 -14.41 1.59
C PHE A 40 -3.95 -15.54 2.59
N LEU A 41 -4.05 -15.23 3.88
CA LEU A 41 -4.23 -16.24 4.92
C LEU A 41 -5.61 -16.91 4.85
N ASP A 42 -6.66 -16.16 4.50
CA ASP A 42 -8.00 -16.70 4.26
C ASP A 42 -8.02 -17.69 3.10
N TRP A 43 -7.32 -17.36 2.00
CA TRP A 43 -7.13 -18.28 0.89
C TRP A 43 -6.37 -19.54 1.35
N LEU A 44 -5.21 -19.39 1.98
CA LEU A 44 -4.39 -20.50 2.47
C LEU A 44 -5.17 -21.42 3.41
N ARG A 45 -6.00 -20.87 4.31
CA ARG A 45 -6.81 -21.63 5.26
C ARG A 45 -7.74 -22.65 4.58
N THR A 46 -8.13 -22.40 3.33
CA THR A 46 -9.00 -23.30 2.56
C THR A 46 -8.26 -24.20 1.57
N ASN A 47 -6.93 -24.11 1.50
CA ASN A 47 -6.06 -24.90 0.63
C ASN A 47 -4.96 -25.57 1.48
N THR A 48 -5.38 -26.39 2.46
CA THR A 48 -4.48 -27.04 3.43
C THR A 48 -3.52 -28.02 2.78
N ASP A 49 -3.91 -28.63 1.67
CA ASP A 49 -3.07 -29.48 0.84
C ASP A 49 -1.83 -28.72 0.33
N LEU A 50 -2.02 -27.48 -0.16
CA LEU A 50 -0.91 -26.62 -0.58
C LEU A 50 0.03 -26.29 0.59
N ILE A 51 -0.54 -26.01 1.76
CA ILE A 51 0.25 -25.76 2.97
C ILE A 51 1.13 -26.96 3.30
N ILE A 52 0.54 -28.16 3.34
CA ILE A 52 1.24 -29.40 3.70
C ILE A 52 2.31 -29.75 2.66
N MET A 53 1.99 -29.65 1.36
CA MET A 53 2.94 -29.94 0.28
C MET A 53 4.14 -28.99 0.27
N CYS A 54 3.92 -27.71 0.60
CA CYS A 54 4.96 -26.68 0.56
C CYS A 54 5.60 -26.39 1.92
N ALA A 55 5.14 -27.05 2.99
CA ALA A 55 5.58 -26.78 4.37
C ALA A 55 7.10 -26.79 4.50
N GLN A 56 7.73 -27.85 4.00
CA GLN A 56 9.17 -28.10 4.14
C GLN A 56 10.02 -27.19 3.26
N SER A 57 9.56 -26.92 2.02
CA SER A 57 10.29 -26.08 1.07
C SER A 57 10.16 -24.59 1.37
N SER A 58 9.15 -24.19 2.16
CA SER A 58 8.80 -22.79 2.42
C SER A 58 9.11 -22.33 3.85
N GLN A 59 10.14 -22.87 4.50
CA GLN A 59 10.46 -22.56 5.90
C GLN A 59 10.64 -21.06 6.20
N SER A 60 11.20 -20.29 5.26
CA SER A 60 11.35 -18.84 5.43
C SER A 60 10.00 -18.13 5.57
N LEU A 61 8.97 -18.58 4.85
CA LEU A 61 7.62 -18.02 4.94
C LEU A 61 7.05 -18.24 6.35
N TRP A 62 7.14 -19.46 6.88
CA TRP A 62 6.62 -19.80 8.20
C TRP A 62 7.38 -19.12 9.33
N ASN A 63 8.70 -18.98 9.19
CA ASN A 63 9.53 -18.18 10.10
C ASN A 63 9.10 -16.70 10.10
N ARG A 64 8.87 -16.09 8.93
CA ARG A 64 8.38 -14.71 8.86
C ARG A 64 6.96 -14.56 9.41
N LEU A 65 6.09 -15.54 9.16
CA LEU A 65 4.72 -15.54 9.66
C LEU A 65 4.69 -15.63 11.19
N SER A 66 5.50 -16.49 11.80
CA SER A 66 5.61 -16.56 13.27
C SER A 66 6.11 -15.26 13.88
N VAL A 67 7.09 -14.59 13.26
CA VAL A 67 7.52 -13.25 13.69
C VAL A 67 6.38 -12.24 13.59
N LEU A 68 5.64 -12.22 12.47
CA LEU A 68 4.48 -11.34 12.32
C LEU A 68 3.43 -11.60 13.41
N LEU A 69 3.06 -12.85 13.63
CA LEU A 69 2.09 -13.24 14.66
C LEU A 69 2.50 -12.77 16.06
N ASN A 70 3.79 -12.81 16.38
CA ASN A 70 4.33 -12.35 17.66
C ASN A 70 4.43 -10.83 17.78
N LEU A 71 4.42 -10.10 16.66
CA LEU A 71 4.34 -8.63 16.66
C LEU A 71 2.91 -8.11 16.83
N LEU A 72 1.91 -8.92 16.46
CA LEU A 72 0.51 -8.58 16.63
C LEU A 72 0.08 -8.76 18.09
N PRO A 73 -0.68 -7.82 18.67
CA PRO A 73 -1.14 -7.92 20.06
C PRO A 73 -2.04 -9.14 20.27
N SER A 74 -1.91 -9.79 21.42
CA SER A 74 -2.77 -10.91 21.81
C SER A 74 -4.19 -10.45 22.13
N ALA A 75 -5.11 -11.42 22.24
CA ALA A 75 -6.47 -11.12 22.68
C ALA A 75 -6.52 -10.42 24.05
N GLY A 76 -5.64 -10.81 24.98
CA GLY A 76 -5.53 -10.17 26.30
C GLY A 76 -5.04 -8.72 26.20
N ASP A 77 -3.97 -8.50 25.44
CA ASP A 77 -3.41 -7.15 25.24
C ASP A 77 -4.44 -6.19 24.63
N LEU A 78 -5.27 -6.69 23.70
CA LEU A 78 -6.35 -5.91 23.08
C LEU A 78 -7.51 -5.63 24.04
N GLN A 79 -7.83 -6.55 24.96
CA GLN A 79 -8.85 -6.32 25.99
C GLN A 79 -8.41 -5.29 27.03
N ASP A 80 -7.14 -5.35 27.44
CA ASP A 80 -6.58 -4.49 28.48
C ASP A 80 -6.14 -3.11 27.97
N SER A 81 -6.18 -2.90 26.65
CA SER A 81 -5.74 -1.68 25.96
C SER A 81 -6.56 -0.42 26.25
N GLY A 82 -7.75 -0.56 26.85
CA GLY A 82 -8.70 0.55 27.04
C GLY A 82 -9.41 1.00 25.76
N LEU A 83 -9.32 0.23 24.67
CA LEU A 83 -10.01 0.51 23.41
C LEU A 83 -11.54 0.38 23.55
N PHE A 84 -12.26 1.34 22.97
CA PHE A 84 -13.71 1.28 22.84
C PHE A 84 -14.12 0.38 21.67
N LEU A 85 -14.27 -0.92 21.94
CA LEU A 85 -14.70 -1.92 20.96
C LEU A 85 -16.19 -2.22 21.07
N SER A 86 -16.87 -2.30 19.92
CA SER A 86 -18.26 -2.78 19.80
C SER A 86 -18.42 -4.22 20.29
N SER A 87 -19.66 -4.61 20.58
CA SER A 87 -20.02 -5.98 21.01
C SER A 87 -19.61 -7.05 20.00
N GLU A 88 -19.76 -6.73 18.72
CA GLU A 88 -19.45 -7.57 17.58
C GLU A 88 -17.96 -7.85 17.50
N VAL A 89 -17.13 -6.81 17.67
CA VAL A 89 -15.66 -6.95 17.67
C VAL A 89 -15.19 -7.70 18.91
N LYS A 90 -15.80 -7.46 20.09
CA LYS A 90 -15.52 -8.23 21.31
C LYS A 90 -15.86 -9.72 21.15
N SER A 91 -16.93 -10.04 20.42
CA SER A 91 -17.28 -11.43 20.09
C SER A 91 -16.18 -12.08 19.23
N VAL A 92 -15.69 -11.39 18.20
CA VAL A 92 -14.57 -11.90 17.38
C VAL A 92 -13.30 -12.06 18.20
N LEU A 93 -13.01 -11.10 19.08
CA LEU A 93 -11.82 -11.09 19.94
C LEU A 93 -11.73 -12.33 20.84
N SER A 94 -12.87 -12.86 21.30
CA SER A 94 -12.92 -14.10 22.08
C SER A 94 -12.39 -15.33 21.33
N GLY A 95 -12.43 -15.31 19.99
CA GLY A 95 -11.91 -16.37 19.13
C GLY A 95 -10.51 -16.09 18.55
N CYS A 96 -9.87 -14.97 18.89
CA CYS A 96 -8.60 -14.53 18.32
C CYS A 96 -7.46 -15.55 18.57
N GLU A 97 -7.45 -16.19 19.74
CA GLU A 97 -6.47 -17.22 20.11
C GLU A 97 -6.97 -18.65 19.82
N LEU A 98 -8.03 -18.79 19.02
CA LEU A 98 -8.58 -20.08 18.64
C LEU A 98 -8.32 -20.37 17.14
N PRO A 99 -8.07 -21.63 16.78
CA PRO A 99 -7.90 -22.06 15.38
C PRO A 99 -9.07 -21.71 14.47
N ASP A 100 -10.28 -21.71 15.01
CA ASP A 100 -11.49 -21.39 14.28
C ASP A 100 -12.17 -20.19 14.93
N LEU A 101 -12.45 -19.17 14.11
CA LEU A 101 -13.25 -18.02 14.53
C LEU A 101 -14.72 -18.39 14.50
N ASN A 102 -15.38 -18.24 15.64
CA ASN A 102 -16.82 -18.50 15.79
C ASN A 102 -17.68 -17.47 15.05
N THR A 103 -17.15 -16.25 14.87
CA THR A 103 -17.84 -15.11 14.24
C THR A 103 -16.89 -14.47 13.22
N CYS A 104 -17.42 -14.09 12.07
CA CYS A 104 -16.67 -13.37 11.03
C CYS A 104 -17.42 -12.11 10.62
N LEU A 105 -16.78 -10.95 10.76
CA LEU A 105 -17.34 -9.65 10.35
C LEU A 105 -16.84 -9.29 8.96
N LEU A 106 -17.73 -8.75 8.12
CA LEU A 106 -17.37 -8.32 6.76
C LEU A 106 -16.48 -7.07 6.80
N LEU A 107 -15.26 -7.22 6.30
CA LEU A 107 -14.31 -6.13 6.12
C LEU A 107 -14.37 -5.57 4.69
N PRO A 108 -13.82 -4.36 4.44
CA PRO A 108 -13.84 -3.74 3.11
C PRO A 108 -13.22 -4.63 2.03
N GLU A 109 -12.11 -5.30 2.36
CA GLU A 109 -11.42 -6.23 1.44
C GLU A 109 -12.27 -7.45 1.05
N ASP A 110 -13.14 -7.94 1.94
CA ASP A 110 -14.01 -9.09 1.67
C ASP A 110 -15.09 -8.74 0.67
N VAL A 111 -15.66 -7.56 0.81
CA VAL A 111 -16.66 -7.02 -0.11
C VAL A 111 -16.01 -6.72 -1.45
N ALA A 112 -14.83 -6.08 -1.45
CA ALA A 112 -14.11 -5.73 -2.66
C ALA A 112 -13.73 -6.96 -3.50
N LEU A 113 -13.42 -8.09 -2.84
CA LEU A 113 -13.04 -9.35 -3.49
C LEU A 113 -14.20 -10.35 -3.60
N ARG A 114 -15.45 -9.92 -3.37
CA ARG A 114 -16.64 -10.77 -3.51
C ARG A 114 -16.67 -11.41 -4.90
N ASN A 115 -17.04 -12.69 -4.96
CA ASN A 115 -17.10 -13.50 -6.18
C ASN A 115 -15.75 -13.81 -6.86
N LEU A 116 -14.61 -13.46 -6.26
CA LEU A 116 -13.30 -13.87 -6.76
C LEU A 116 -13.16 -15.40 -6.62
N PRO A 117 -12.98 -16.18 -7.71
CA PRO A 117 -13.06 -17.64 -7.65
C PRO A 117 -12.07 -18.31 -6.68
N PRO A 118 -10.79 -17.90 -6.59
CA PRO A 118 -9.86 -18.41 -5.58
C PRO A 118 -10.37 -18.30 -4.12
N LEU A 119 -11.13 -17.26 -3.79
CA LEU A 119 -11.62 -17.00 -2.44
C LEU A 119 -12.99 -17.63 -2.16
N LYS A 120 -13.61 -18.31 -3.13
CA LYS A 120 -14.96 -18.86 -3.00
C LYS A 120 -15.15 -19.73 -1.75
N ASN A 121 -14.15 -20.55 -1.41
CA ASN A 121 -14.23 -21.42 -0.22
C ASN A 121 -14.07 -20.61 1.07
N ALA A 122 -13.12 -19.68 1.11
CA ALA A 122 -12.91 -18.79 2.26
C ALA A 122 -14.17 -17.97 2.54
N HIS A 123 -14.80 -17.46 1.47
CA HIS A 123 -15.99 -16.62 1.53
C HIS A 123 -17.27 -17.32 1.98
N ARG A 124 -17.30 -18.66 2.08
CA ARG A 124 -18.49 -19.41 2.59
C ARG A 124 -18.86 -19.08 4.04
N ARG A 125 -17.91 -18.56 4.82
CA ARG A 125 -18.12 -18.21 6.23
C ARG A 125 -18.76 -16.83 6.42
N PHE A 126 -18.84 -16.02 5.37
CA PHE A 126 -19.42 -14.68 5.45
C PHE A 126 -20.86 -14.67 4.93
N ASN A 127 -21.71 -13.93 5.61
CA ASN A 127 -23.04 -13.60 5.12
C ASN A 127 -23.01 -12.26 4.38
N PHE A 128 -22.80 -12.29 3.07
CA PHE A 128 -22.77 -11.09 2.21
C PHE A 128 -24.12 -10.39 2.02
N GLU A 129 -25.21 -11.00 2.50
CA GLU A 129 -26.55 -10.41 2.45
C GLU A 129 -26.87 -9.59 3.72
N GLN A 130 -26.02 -9.68 4.76
CA GLN A 130 -26.16 -8.89 5.97
C GLN A 130 -25.56 -7.50 5.79
N ASP A 131 -26.22 -6.47 6.36
CA ASP A 131 -25.64 -5.13 6.44
C ASP A 131 -24.32 -5.14 7.19
N ARG A 132 -23.34 -4.42 6.65
CA ARG A 132 -22.01 -4.33 7.25
C ARG A 132 -22.11 -3.57 8.58
N PRO A 133 -21.52 -4.09 9.67
CA PRO A 133 -21.41 -3.30 10.90
C PRO A 133 -20.61 -2.03 10.64
N VAL A 134 -21.01 -0.93 11.26
CA VAL A 134 -20.27 0.34 11.19
C VAL A 134 -19.06 0.22 12.11
N LEU A 135 -17.93 -0.21 11.53
CA LEU A 135 -16.66 -0.36 12.25
C LEU A 135 -15.78 0.86 12.03
N THR A 136 -15.10 1.28 13.09
CA THR A 136 -14.00 2.25 12.98
C THR A 136 -12.76 1.60 12.34
N GLU A 137 -11.82 2.41 11.81
CA GLU A 137 -10.56 1.88 11.25
C GLU A 137 -9.79 1.02 12.27
N VAL A 138 -9.80 1.43 13.54
CA VAL A 138 -9.17 0.67 14.64
C VAL A 138 -9.86 -0.67 14.84
N GLU A 139 -11.19 -0.70 14.87
CA GLU A 139 -11.95 -1.95 14.98
C GLU A 139 -11.72 -2.88 13.79
N GLU A 140 -11.67 -2.35 12.56
CA GLU A 140 -11.32 -3.16 11.40
C GLU A 140 -9.93 -3.78 11.55
N SER A 141 -8.94 -3.02 12.01
CA SER A 141 -7.60 -3.52 12.29
C SER A 141 -7.59 -4.60 13.37
N VAL A 142 -8.36 -4.43 14.44
CA VAL A 142 -8.53 -5.45 15.49
C VAL A 142 -9.11 -6.74 14.90
N VAL A 143 -10.14 -6.65 14.07
CA VAL A 143 -10.73 -7.83 13.40
C VAL A 143 -9.70 -8.50 12.48
N ARG A 144 -8.92 -7.74 11.71
CA ARG A 144 -7.82 -8.28 10.87
C ARG A 144 -6.78 -9.02 11.71
N ILE A 145 -6.38 -8.43 12.83
CA ILE A 145 -5.44 -9.06 13.78
C ILE A 145 -6.01 -10.38 14.30
N CYS A 146 -7.28 -10.41 14.68
CA CYS A 146 -7.94 -11.64 15.13
C CYS A 146 -7.93 -12.72 14.06
N CYS A 147 -8.23 -12.38 12.80
CA CYS A 147 -8.17 -13.31 11.67
C CYS A 147 -6.77 -13.89 11.46
N ILE A 148 -5.74 -13.04 11.52
CA ILE A 148 -4.33 -13.44 11.33
C ILE A 148 -3.85 -14.32 12.49
N ARG A 149 -4.13 -13.92 13.74
CA ARG A 149 -3.74 -14.70 14.93
C ARG A 149 -4.45 -16.05 15.00
N SER A 150 -5.75 -16.08 14.72
CA SER A 150 -6.51 -17.32 14.59
C SER A 150 -5.92 -18.24 13.53
N PHE A 151 -5.40 -17.68 12.42
CA PHE A 151 -4.74 -18.50 11.39
C PHE A 151 -3.43 -19.11 11.89
N GLY A 152 -2.66 -18.37 12.70
CA GLY A 152 -1.50 -18.93 13.39
C GLY A 152 -1.85 -20.17 14.20
N HIS A 153 -2.92 -20.10 15.01
CA HIS A 153 -3.44 -21.23 15.77
C HIS A 153 -4.01 -22.34 14.90
N PHE A 154 -4.63 -22.02 13.77
CA PHE A 154 -5.06 -23.01 12.78
C PHE A 154 -3.88 -23.83 12.25
N ILE A 155 -2.77 -23.18 11.91
CA ILE A 155 -1.57 -23.88 11.41
C ILE A 155 -1.00 -24.83 12.46
N THR A 156 -1.04 -24.50 13.76
CA THR A 156 -0.51 -25.40 14.79
C THR A 156 -1.24 -26.74 14.88
N ARG A 157 -2.47 -26.82 14.35
CA ARG A 157 -3.25 -28.07 14.25
C ARG A 157 -2.99 -28.86 12.96
N LEU A 158 -2.31 -28.30 11.97
CA LEU A 158 -2.04 -28.99 10.71
C LEU A 158 -0.96 -30.07 10.87
N GLN A 159 -1.08 -31.13 10.07
CA GLN A 159 -0.07 -32.19 10.03
C GLN A 159 1.26 -31.65 9.49
N GLY A 160 2.37 -32.09 10.11
CA GLY A 160 3.72 -31.65 9.77
C GLY A 160 4.34 -30.62 10.72
N SER A 161 3.61 -30.21 11.77
CA SER A 161 4.08 -29.34 12.85
C SER A 161 4.80 -28.09 12.33
N ILE A 162 4.13 -27.31 11.48
CA ILE A 162 4.73 -26.14 10.82
C ILE A 162 5.02 -25.02 11.83
N LEU A 163 4.04 -24.74 12.67
CA LEU A 163 4.14 -23.80 13.79
C LEU A 163 3.73 -24.49 15.08
N GLN A 164 4.31 -24.07 16.19
CA GLN A 164 3.90 -24.41 17.55
C GLN A 164 3.58 -23.12 18.32
N TYR A 165 2.56 -23.17 19.16
CA TYR A 165 2.24 -22.08 20.08
C TYR A 165 2.69 -22.47 21.49
N ASN A 166 3.50 -21.61 22.12
CA ASN A 166 3.88 -21.76 23.52
C ASN A 166 2.91 -20.91 24.37
N SER A 167 2.05 -21.57 25.12
CA SER A 167 1.04 -20.92 25.97
C SER A 167 1.61 -20.23 27.21
N GLU A 168 2.81 -20.62 27.67
CA GLU A 168 3.44 -19.99 28.84
C GLU A 168 3.97 -18.60 28.52
N VAL A 169 4.54 -18.44 27.32
CA VAL A 169 5.16 -17.18 26.86
C VAL A 169 4.26 -16.43 25.87
N GLY A 170 3.21 -17.06 25.36
CA GLY A 170 2.24 -16.45 24.46
C GLY A 170 2.72 -16.26 23.01
N ILE A 171 3.71 -17.04 22.56
CA ILE A 171 4.39 -16.84 21.27
C ILE A 171 4.27 -18.04 20.33
N PHE A 172 4.31 -17.75 19.02
CA PHE A 172 4.41 -18.71 17.95
C PHE A 172 5.87 -18.97 17.58
N ILE A 173 6.23 -20.25 17.49
CA ILE A 173 7.55 -20.73 17.12
C ILE A 173 7.41 -21.56 15.85
N SER A 174 8.26 -21.29 14.86
CA SER A 174 8.31 -22.09 13.63
C SER A 174 9.25 -23.26 13.82
N ILE A 175 8.77 -24.47 13.58
CA ILE A 175 9.57 -25.70 13.77
C ILE A 175 10.32 -25.97 12.46
N ALA A 176 11.65 -25.89 12.51
CA ALA A 176 12.48 -26.49 11.48
C ALA A 176 12.61 -27.99 11.77
N GLN A 177 12.80 -28.83 10.76
CA GLN A 177 12.78 -30.31 10.85
C GLN A 177 13.87 -30.95 11.74
N SER A 178 14.58 -30.17 12.55
CA SER A 178 15.62 -30.63 13.46
C SER A 178 15.65 -29.70 14.66
N GLU A 179 15.70 -30.27 15.86
CA GLU A 179 15.81 -29.61 17.18
C GLU A 179 14.47 -29.44 17.92
N GLN A 180 13.99 -30.55 18.50
CA GLN A 180 13.02 -30.51 19.60
C GLN A 180 13.64 -30.08 20.95
N ASP A 181 14.96 -29.95 21.04
CA ASP A 181 15.63 -29.54 22.27
C ASP A 181 15.91 -28.03 22.27
N GLY A 182 15.00 -27.27 22.89
CA GLY A 182 15.28 -25.89 23.30
C GLY A 182 14.26 -24.84 22.84
N LEU A 183 12.97 -25.05 23.08
CA LEU A 183 11.90 -24.06 22.82
C LEU A 183 12.25 -22.62 23.29
N LEU A 184 12.89 -22.48 24.45
CA LEU A 184 13.34 -21.19 25.00
C LEU A 184 14.51 -20.57 24.21
N GLN A 185 15.45 -21.41 23.76
CA GLN A 185 16.60 -20.95 22.97
C GLN A 185 16.16 -20.57 21.56
N GLN A 186 15.18 -21.26 21.00
CA GLN A 186 14.56 -20.97 19.72
C GLN A 186 13.71 -19.69 19.75
N ALA A 187 12.95 -19.46 20.83
CA ALA A 187 12.25 -18.19 21.05
C ALA A 187 13.24 -17.01 21.10
N GLN A 188 14.33 -17.14 21.87
CA GLN A 188 15.39 -16.13 21.90
C GLN A 188 16.08 -15.95 20.54
N ALA A 189 16.30 -17.03 19.79
CA ALA A 189 16.86 -16.98 18.45
C ALA A 189 15.90 -16.27 17.46
N GLN A 190 14.59 -16.45 17.60
CA GLN A 190 13.58 -15.75 16.82
C GLN A 190 13.59 -14.24 17.08
N PHE A 191 13.67 -13.80 18.35
CA PHE A 191 13.81 -12.37 18.66
C PHE A 191 15.10 -11.78 18.07
N ARG A 192 16.22 -12.52 18.11
CA ARG A 192 17.48 -12.10 17.46
C ARG A 192 17.35 -12.06 15.94
N MET A 193 16.74 -13.05 15.32
CA MET A 193 16.50 -13.08 13.88
C MET A 193 15.58 -11.94 13.43
N ALA A 194 14.51 -11.67 14.16
CA ALA A 194 13.62 -10.54 13.86
C ALA A 194 14.35 -9.19 13.97
N ALA A 195 15.25 -9.03 14.97
CA ALA A 195 16.07 -7.85 15.11
C ALA A 195 17.10 -7.70 13.97
N GLU A 196 17.77 -8.79 13.59
CA GLU A 196 18.74 -8.79 12.49
C GLU A 196 18.07 -8.59 11.12
N GLU A 197 16.87 -9.15 10.94
CA GLU A 197 16.06 -8.94 9.75
C GLU A 197 15.49 -7.53 9.68
N ALA A 198 15.08 -6.94 10.81
CA ALA A 198 14.74 -5.52 10.88
C ALA A 198 15.94 -4.65 10.51
N ARG A 199 17.16 -5.01 10.93
CA ARG A 199 18.39 -4.33 10.54
C ARG A 199 18.66 -4.46 9.04
N ARG A 200 18.52 -5.66 8.47
CA ARG A 200 18.67 -5.90 7.03
C ARG A 200 17.61 -5.14 6.22
N ASN A 201 16.38 -5.10 6.68
CA ASN A 201 15.30 -4.35 6.04
C ASN A 201 15.52 -2.83 6.10
N ARG A 202 16.10 -2.32 7.20
CA ARG A 202 16.56 -0.92 7.27
C ARG A 202 17.63 -0.65 6.23
N LEU A 203 18.66 -1.50 6.15
CA LEU A 203 19.69 -1.38 5.12
C LEU A 203 19.12 -1.44 3.70
N MET A 204 18.17 -2.35 3.41
CA MET A 204 17.51 -2.41 2.11
C MET A 204 16.67 -1.16 1.80
N ARG A 205 15.98 -0.58 2.80
CA ARG A 205 15.29 0.71 2.64
C ARG A 205 16.28 1.83 2.36
N ASP A 206 17.38 1.90 3.11
CA ASP A 206 18.42 2.92 2.91
C ASP A 206 19.04 2.80 1.51
N MET A 207 19.30 1.57 1.05
CA MET A 207 19.78 1.30 -0.31
C MET A 207 18.74 1.67 -1.39
N ALA A 208 17.45 1.38 -1.15
CA ALA A 208 16.39 1.78 -2.07
C ALA A 208 16.24 3.30 -2.14
N GLN A 209 16.36 3.99 -1.00
CA GLN A 209 16.32 5.44 -0.93
C GLN A 209 17.52 6.08 -1.62
N LEU A 210 18.74 5.56 -1.41
CA LEU A 210 19.94 6.01 -2.11
C LEU A 210 19.83 5.81 -3.62
N ARG A 211 19.30 4.66 -4.06
CA ARG A 211 19.05 4.39 -5.48
C ARG A 211 18.05 5.38 -6.07
N LEU A 212 16.94 5.65 -5.37
CA LEU A 212 15.95 6.64 -5.80
C LEU A 212 16.54 8.04 -5.85
N GLN A 213 17.35 8.43 -4.86
CA GLN A 213 18.05 9.72 -4.86
C GLN A 213 19.03 9.85 -6.03
N LEU A 214 19.75 8.78 -6.37
CA LEU A 214 20.61 8.75 -7.55
C LEU A 214 19.81 8.86 -8.85
N GLU A 215 18.68 8.17 -8.95
CA GLU A 215 17.79 8.25 -10.10
C GLU A 215 17.19 9.65 -10.26
N VAL A 216 16.74 10.27 -9.15
CA VAL A 216 16.27 11.66 -9.13
C VAL A 216 17.39 12.62 -9.50
N SER A 217 18.58 12.50 -8.91
CA SER A 217 19.75 13.33 -9.24
C SER A 217 20.15 13.19 -10.71
N GLN A 218 20.08 11.99 -11.27
CA GLN A 218 20.35 11.74 -12.69
C GLN A 218 19.27 12.35 -13.59
N LEU A 219 18.00 12.24 -13.20
CA LEU A 219 16.87 12.86 -13.91
C LEU A 219 16.92 14.39 -13.84
N GLU A 220 17.19 14.97 -12.66
CA GLU A 220 17.38 16.40 -12.43
C GLU A 220 18.61 16.93 -13.17
N GLY A 221 19.72 16.20 -13.17
CA GLY A 221 20.91 16.51 -13.97
C GLY A 221 20.67 16.42 -15.47
N SER A 222 19.76 15.55 -15.91
CA SER A 222 19.30 15.47 -17.30
C SER A 222 18.34 16.61 -17.65
N LEU A 223 17.51 17.07 -16.70
CA LEU A 223 16.63 18.23 -16.84
C LEU A 223 17.39 19.56 -16.81
N GLN A 224 18.54 19.63 -16.12
CA GLN A 224 19.41 20.81 -16.05
C GLN A 224 20.30 21.00 -17.28
N GLN A 225 20.28 20.11 -18.27
CA GLN A 225 20.85 20.43 -19.59
C GLN A 225 19.87 21.32 -20.38
N PRO A 226 20.19 22.59 -20.63
CA PRO A 226 19.33 23.47 -21.40
C PRO A 226 19.61 23.21 -22.88
N LYS A 227 19.06 22.11 -23.43
CA LYS A 227 18.80 21.91 -24.86
C LYS A 227 18.09 20.57 -25.07
N ALA A 228 16.81 20.67 -25.43
CA ALA A 228 15.95 19.61 -25.94
C ALA A 228 15.42 18.60 -24.91
N GLN A 229 14.52 19.05 -24.03
CA GLN A 229 13.41 18.18 -23.61
C GLN A 229 12.09 18.82 -24.06
N CYS A 230 11.48 18.07 -24.98
CA CYS A 230 10.18 18.25 -25.59
C CYS A 230 9.10 18.32 -24.49
N VAL A 231 8.84 19.50 -23.96
CA VAL A 231 7.49 19.80 -23.47
C VAL A 231 6.68 20.00 -24.73
N MET A 232 5.77 19.08 -25.00
CA MET A 232 4.76 19.11 -26.07
C MET A 232 4.49 20.55 -26.51
N SER A 233 4.71 20.88 -27.78
CA SER A 233 4.42 22.21 -28.32
C SER A 233 2.98 22.59 -27.93
N PRO A 234 2.77 23.62 -27.09
CA PRO A 234 1.45 23.91 -26.54
C PRO A 234 0.41 24.06 -27.67
N TYR A 235 -0.74 23.43 -27.49
CA TYR A 235 -1.83 23.45 -28.46
C TYR A 235 -2.55 24.80 -28.41
N LEU A 236 -2.67 25.47 -29.55
CA LEU A 236 -3.46 26.67 -29.72
C LEU A 236 -4.73 26.31 -30.49
N VAL A 237 -5.91 26.63 -29.96
CA VAL A 237 -7.20 26.41 -30.62
C VAL A 237 -7.86 27.77 -30.86
N PRO A 238 -7.69 28.41 -32.03
CA PRO A 238 -8.33 29.68 -32.33
C PRO A 238 -9.83 29.53 -32.52
N ASP A 239 -10.61 30.49 -32.03
CA ASP A 239 -12.04 30.60 -32.33
C ASP A 239 -12.28 31.36 -33.64
N THR A 240 -13.53 31.35 -34.11
CA THR A 240 -13.93 32.02 -35.36
C THR A 240 -13.65 33.53 -35.32
N GLN A 241 -13.82 34.19 -34.17
CA GLN A 241 -13.58 35.63 -34.06
C GLN A 241 -12.08 35.96 -34.04
N ALA A 242 -11.25 35.18 -33.34
CA ALA A 242 -9.80 35.38 -33.36
C ALA A 242 -9.20 35.21 -34.75
N LEU A 243 -9.69 34.28 -35.57
CA LEU A 243 -9.25 34.16 -36.96
C LEU A 243 -9.69 35.39 -37.79
N CYS A 244 -10.94 35.84 -37.64
CA CYS A 244 -11.44 36.98 -38.40
C CYS A 244 -10.75 38.31 -38.05
N GLN A 245 -10.46 38.55 -36.77
CA GLN A 245 -9.97 39.86 -36.28
C GLN A 245 -8.45 39.88 -36.04
N HIS A 246 -7.85 38.72 -35.74
CA HIS A 246 -6.46 38.61 -35.27
C HIS A 246 -5.65 37.56 -36.05
N LEU A 247 -5.79 37.56 -37.38
CA LEU A 247 -5.06 36.66 -38.28
C LEU A 247 -3.53 36.85 -38.24
N SER A 248 -3.04 38.08 -38.01
CA SER A 248 -1.59 38.39 -38.04
C SER A 248 -0.81 37.75 -36.87
N PRO A 249 -1.26 37.88 -35.60
CA PRO A 249 -0.65 37.14 -34.49
C PRO A 249 -0.66 35.62 -34.67
N ILE A 250 -1.77 35.06 -35.15
CA ILE A 250 -1.91 33.61 -35.37
C ILE A 250 -0.90 33.13 -36.42
N ARG A 251 -0.69 33.90 -37.49
CA ARG A 251 0.33 33.62 -38.51
C ARG A 251 1.73 33.59 -37.92
N GLN A 252 2.06 34.54 -37.04
CA GLN A 252 3.37 34.60 -36.40
C GLN A 252 3.58 33.41 -35.45
N LEU A 253 2.54 33.00 -34.72
CA LEU A 253 2.58 31.84 -33.83
C LEU A 253 2.73 30.52 -34.61
N ALA A 254 1.97 30.34 -35.69
CA ALA A 254 2.10 29.19 -36.58
C ALA A 254 3.49 29.11 -37.24
N ALA A 255 4.03 30.25 -37.70
CA ALA A 255 5.37 30.32 -38.29
C ALA A 255 6.49 30.11 -37.28
N SER A 256 6.25 30.32 -35.98
CA SER A 256 7.27 30.15 -34.94
C SER A 256 7.68 28.69 -34.71
N GLY A 257 6.86 27.72 -35.14
CA GLY A 257 7.10 26.29 -34.94
C GLY A 257 7.11 25.85 -33.46
N ARG A 258 6.77 26.75 -32.52
CA ARG A 258 6.73 26.48 -31.09
C ARG A 258 5.37 25.99 -30.59
N PHE A 259 4.32 26.12 -31.41
CA PHE A 259 2.94 25.79 -31.08
C PHE A 259 2.33 24.91 -32.18
N ILE A 260 1.45 23.98 -31.80
CA ILE A 260 0.59 23.25 -32.74
C ILE A 260 -0.77 23.96 -32.76
N VAL A 261 -1.16 24.50 -33.92
CA VAL A 261 -2.43 25.20 -34.08
C VAL A 261 -3.50 24.22 -34.56
N ILE A 262 -4.47 23.89 -33.69
CA ILE A 262 -5.58 23.00 -34.02
C ILE A 262 -6.79 23.84 -34.39
N ILE A 263 -7.38 23.59 -35.56
CA ILE A 263 -8.56 24.30 -36.04
C ILE A 263 -9.75 23.32 -36.03
N PRO A 264 -10.72 23.48 -35.11
CA PRO A 264 -11.90 22.65 -35.07
C PRO A 264 -12.73 22.80 -36.35
N ARG A 265 -13.37 21.71 -36.80
CA ARG A 265 -14.23 21.74 -38.00
C ARG A 265 -15.37 22.75 -37.89
N THR A 266 -15.91 22.94 -36.69
CA THR A 266 -16.95 23.94 -36.40
C THR A 266 -16.49 25.38 -36.65
N VAL A 267 -15.20 25.67 -36.45
CA VAL A 267 -14.62 26.99 -36.74
C VAL A 267 -14.48 27.21 -38.24
N ILE A 268 -14.13 26.16 -39.00
CA ILE A 268 -14.08 26.21 -40.47
C ILE A 268 -15.49 26.46 -41.02
N ASP A 269 -16.49 25.70 -40.57
CA ASP A 269 -17.88 25.86 -40.98
C ASP A 269 -18.40 27.27 -40.64
N GLY A 270 -18.02 27.81 -39.47
CA GLY A 270 -18.34 29.18 -39.05
C GLY A 270 -17.69 30.26 -39.92
N LEU A 271 -16.43 30.08 -40.32
CA LEU A 271 -15.75 30.97 -41.26
C LEU A 271 -16.41 30.92 -42.65
N ASP A 272 -16.81 29.73 -43.10
CA ASP A 272 -17.47 29.53 -44.39
C ASP A 272 -18.86 30.18 -44.46
N PHE A 273 -19.58 30.22 -43.34
CA PHE A 273 -20.82 30.98 -43.22
C PHE A 273 -20.55 32.50 -43.31
N LEU A 274 -19.53 32.98 -42.58
CA LEU A 274 -19.20 34.41 -42.48
C LEU A 274 -18.45 34.97 -43.69
N LYS A 275 -17.98 34.13 -44.63
CA LYS A 275 -17.18 34.58 -45.79
C LYS A 275 -17.89 35.56 -46.71
N LYS A 276 -19.22 35.58 -46.72
CA LYS A 276 -20.00 36.52 -47.56
C LYS A 276 -20.04 37.92 -46.98
N GLU A 277 -19.97 38.04 -45.65
CA GLU A 277 -20.21 39.28 -44.91
C GLU A 277 -18.91 39.86 -44.32
N ASN A 278 -17.96 39.01 -43.94
CA ASN A 278 -16.73 39.43 -43.27
C ASN A 278 -15.50 39.23 -44.16
N ALA A 279 -14.79 40.32 -44.44
CA ALA A 279 -13.51 40.28 -45.17
C ALA A 279 -12.45 39.44 -44.41
N GLY A 280 -12.41 39.54 -43.08
CA GLY A 280 -11.49 38.77 -42.25
C GLY A 280 -11.70 37.27 -42.31
N ALA A 281 -12.96 36.82 -42.49
CA ALA A 281 -13.26 35.40 -42.68
C ALA A 281 -12.73 34.88 -44.02
N ARG A 282 -12.85 35.66 -45.10
CA ARG A 282 -12.30 35.31 -46.43
C ARG A 282 -10.79 35.19 -46.41
N ASP A 283 -10.11 36.13 -45.74
CA ASP A 283 -8.65 36.14 -45.68
C ASP A 283 -8.12 35.01 -44.78
N SER A 284 -8.87 34.66 -43.72
CA SER A 284 -8.56 33.50 -42.87
C SER A 284 -8.65 32.19 -43.65
N ILE A 285 -9.73 31.96 -44.41
CA ILE A 285 -9.89 30.76 -45.23
C ILE A 285 -8.76 30.63 -46.25
N ARG A 286 -8.44 31.71 -46.98
CA ARG A 286 -7.32 31.73 -47.94
C ARG A 286 -5.98 31.40 -47.28
N TYR A 287 -5.74 31.91 -46.08
CA TYR A 287 -4.53 31.61 -45.32
C TYR A 287 -4.44 30.14 -44.94
N LEU A 288 -5.52 29.55 -44.41
CA LEU A 288 -5.56 28.13 -44.03
C LEU A 288 -5.36 27.20 -45.23
N GLU A 289 -5.97 27.51 -46.37
CA GLU A 289 -5.76 26.77 -47.62
C GLU A 289 -4.30 26.88 -48.13
N ALA A 290 -3.69 28.05 -47.98
CA ALA A 290 -2.30 28.27 -48.38
C ALA A 290 -1.32 27.49 -47.48
N GLU A 291 -1.55 27.45 -46.18
CA GLU A 291 -0.73 26.67 -45.24
C GLU A 291 -0.90 25.15 -45.46
N PHE A 292 -2.12 24.70 -45.75
CA PHE A 292 -2.38 23.30 -46.10
C PHE A 292 -1.66 22.89 -47.41
N LYS A 293 -1.66 23.76 -48.42
CA LYS A 293 -0.92 23.54 -49.69
C LYS A 293 0.59 23.50 -49.51
N LYS A 294 1.13 24.22 -48.52
CA LYS A 294 2.57 24.19 -48.17
C LYS A 294 2.95 22.92 -47.38
N GLY A 295 1.98 22.06 -47.04
CA GLY A 295 2.23 20.81 -46.32
C GLY A 295 2.23 20.95 -44.80
N ASN A 296 1.80 22.10 -44.27
CA ASN A 296 1.60 22.30 -42.83
C ASN A 296 0.24 21.68 -42.47
N ARG A 297 0.22 20.62 -41.65
CA ARG A 297 -0.96 19.82 -41.32
C ARG A 297 -1.29 19.89 -39.84
#